data_AF-A0A2M7L9U2-F1
#
_entry.id   AF-A0A2M7L9U2-F1
#
_cell.length_a   1.000
_cell.length_b   1.000
_cell.length_c   1.000
_cell.angle_alpha   90.00
_cell.angle_beta   90.00
_cell.angle_gamma   90.00
#
_symmetry.space_group_name_H-M   'P 1'
#
loop_
_entity.id
_entity.type
_entity.pdbx_description
1 polymer ?
#
loop_
_entity_poly.entity_id
_entity_poly.type
_entity_poly.pdbx_seq_one_letter_code
_entity_poly.pdbx_strand_id
1 'polypeptide(L)'
;MVAGYVTKKAAMAWLFVASLLLAGPAMAAVSAHLDRQVIGEGESVNLTIDINGDDSGEPDTAGLEKDFEILSRNQSSSYSLINGSLHSNVNWQLVLRPRHAGSLHIPALKVGDAQTQPLMLEVKQLAVRKGAGGQPEGDIWLDMALQPEAVLVQQQTIITIRIYQSAALAQAQLTEPAAEHAIIERLGEDKQYQVTKNGRNWQVTERNYALFPQQSGPLAIAPVQLDGAIVVNQQAMGSPFFQTSRPIRVRSNKLALQVNPIPAAWHGVNWLPSTGVGLTEQWPSDASFKVGEPITRTITLQAQGLSMSQLPALPGLLPERLKAYPDQPALTDDKSDRGITGKRREKTAIIPTAPGTYILPAIELPWWNVNSGRMETAELPARTFKVTGALTAIAPIAAAPTALLQPAQSSAAAPVAQPVTTTPESWWKPVAIVALCGWLLTLLYLFVKRRPHAKDDAQTAPADQNLKAARKAVRAACSSGDAKGCEQALLSFVTMRWPDAGGSLTPLRRYGGDALARQITDLEQHLYASSASAWQGTDLLAAFEQSQIHTDDKQSAAGAKALPGLYPDQ
;
A
#
# COMPACT_ATOMS: atom_id res chain seq x y z
N MET A 1 10.90 -99.31 -4.34
CA MET A 1 10.69 -98.01 -3.67
C MET A 1 11.70 -97.04 -4.23
N VAL A 2 11.31 -95.98 -4.98
CA VAL A 2 12.02 -94.68 -5.15
C VAL A 2 11.24 -93.77 -6.14
N ALA A 3 10.42 -94.31 -7.06
CA ALA A 3 9.77 -93.49 -8.10
C ALA A 3 8.52 -92.67 -7.65
N GLY A 4 8.07 -92.77 -6.40
CA GLY A 4 6.85 -92.08 -5.91
C GLY A 4 7.07 -90.76 -5.15
N TYR A 5 8.33 -90.36 -4.92
CA TYR A 5 8.67 -89.23 -4.04
C TYR A 5 8.91 -87.90 -4.76
N VAL A 6 9.14 -87.92 -6.07
CA VAL A 6 9.51 -86.71 -6.84
C VAL A 6 8.28 -85.93 -7.32
N THR A 7 7.17 -86.59 -7.62
CA THR A 7 5.95 -85.93 -8.12
C THR A 7 5.17 -85.18 -7.04
N LYS A 8 5.23 -85.61 -5.78
CA LYS A 8 4.58 -84.89 -4.66
C LYS A 8 5.29 -83.59 -4.29
N LYS A 9 6.61 -83.51 -4.44
CA LYS A 9 7.38 -82.28 -4.16
C LYS A 9 7.17 -81.19 -5.22
N ALA A 10 7.01 -81.57 -6.48
CA ALA A 10 6.71 -80.63 -7.56
C ALA A 10 5.29 -80.04 -7.44
N ALA A 11 4.28 -80.85 -7.13
CA ALA A 11 2.91 -80.37 -6.92
C ALA A 11 2.79 -79.43 -5.71
N MET A 12 3.54 -79.71 -4.63
CA MET A 12 3.56 -78.88 -3.42
C MET A 12 4.30 -77.55 -3.63
N ALA A 13 5.34 -77.52 -4.48
CA ALA A 13 6.02 -76.28 -4.87
C ALA A 13 5.14 -75.38 -5.75
N TRP A 14 4.37 -75.95 -6.68
CA TRP A 14 3.42 -75.18 -7.50
C TRP A 14 2.23 -74.64 -6.70
N LEU A 15 1.76 -75.37 -5.68
CA LEU A 15 0.74 -74.88 -4.74
C LEU A 15 1.26 -73.73 -3.87
N PHE A 16 2.54 -73.76 -3.48
CA PHE A 16 3.18 -72.67 -2.74
C PHE A 16 3.37 -71.41 -3.61
N VAL A 17 3.77 -71.57 -4.87
CA VAL A 17 3.92 -70.45 -5.81
C VAL A 17 2.56 -69.85 -6.20
N ALA A 18 1.53 -70.68 -6.42
CA ALA A 18 0.17 -70.20 -6.65
C ALA A 18 -0.43 -69.51 -5.43
N SER A 19 -0.11 -69.96 -4.21
CA SER A 19 -0.49 -69.30 -2.96
C SER A 19 0.20 -67.94 -2.75
N LEU A 20 1.43 -67.76 -3.25
CA LEU A 20 2.13 -66.46 -3.17
C LEU A 20 1.61 -65.44 -4.21
N LEU A 21 0.98 -65.90 -5.30
CA LEU A 21 0.42 -65.04 -6.35
C LEU A 21 -1.00 -64.51 -6.03
N LEU A 22 -1.65 -65.00 -4.98
CA LEU A 22 -2.94 -64.50 -4.48
C LEU A 22 -2.82 -63.50 -3.31
N ALA A 23 -1.60 -63.07 -2.96
CA ALA A 23 -1.42 -61.92 -2.08
C ALA A 23 -1.80 -60.64 -2.84
N GLY A 24 -3.09 -60.30 -2.83
CA GLY A 24 -3.56 -58.97 -3.25
C GLY A 24 -2.85 -57.87 -2.45
N PRO A 25 -2.74 -56.65 -2.99
CA PRO A 25 -2.11 -55.55 -2.27
C PRO A 25 -2.86 -55.35 -0.95
N ALA A 26 -2.17 -55.55 0.16
CA ALA A 26 -2.68 -55.14 1.46
C ALA A 26 -2.94 -53.64 1.37
N MET A 27 -4.21 -53.22 1.47
CA MET A 27 -4.53 -51.81 1.62
C MET A 27 -3.83 -51.33 2.89
N ALA A 28 -2.88 -50.41 2.75
CA ALA A 28 -2.18 -49.86 3.90
C ALA A 28 -3.21 -49.21 4.83
N ALA A 29 -3.09 -49.46 6.14
CA ALA A 29 -3.96 -48.85 7.15
C ALA A 29 -3.91 -47.31 7.11
N VAL A 30 -2.80 -46.74 6.61
CA VAL A 30 -2.60 -45.32 6.41
C VAL A 30 -2.10 -45.05 4.99
N SER A 31 -2.72 -44.13 4.27
CA SER A 31 -2.31 -43.70 2.93
C SER A 31 -2.35 -42.18 2.80
N ALA A 32 -1.58 -41.61 1.89
CA ALA A 32 -1.59 -40.18 1.62
C ALA A 32 -1.58 -39.89 0.12
N HIS A 33 -2.26 -38.83 -0.28
CA HIS A 33 -2.32 -38.41 -1.69
C HIS A 33 -2.46 -36.89 -1.81
N LEU A 34 -1.97 -36.35 -2.93
CA LEU A 34 -2.12 -34.95 -3.29
C LEU A 34 -3.27 -34.76 -4.27
N ASP A 35 -3.99 -33.64 -4.20
CA ASP A 35 -4.96 -33.25 -5.23
C ASP A 35 -4.27 -33.04 -6.60
N ARG A 36 -3.02 -32.56 -6.57
CA ARG A 36 -2.17 -32.33 -7.75
C ARG A 36 -0.70 -32.66 -7.47
N GLN A 37 -0.03 -33.27 -8.44
CA GLN A 37 1.41 -33.57 -8.36
C GLN A 37 2.29 -32.45 -8.94
N VAL A 38 1.71 -31.52 -9.69
CA VAL A 38 2.40 -30.39 -10.32
C VAL A 38 1.61 -29.11 -10.04
N ILE A 39 2.26 -28.11 -9.47
CA ILE A 39 1.67 -26.79 -9.18
C ILE A 39 2.63 -25.66 -9.57
N GLY A 40 2.11 -24.43 -9.67
CA GLY A 40 2.93 -23.23 -9.86
C GLY A 40 3.47 -22.67 -8.54
N GLU A 41 4.58 -21.94 -8.61
CA GLU A 41 5.12 -21.17 -7.49
C GLU A 41 4.07 -20.18 -6.95
N GLY A 42 3.79 -20.26 -5.64
CA GLY A 42 2.75 -19.47 -4.97
C GLY A 42 1.36 -20.11 -4.94
N GLU A 43 1.13 -21.22 -5.64
CA GLU A 43 -0.06 -22.05 -5.46
C GLU A 43 0.06 -22.92 -4.20
N SER A 44 -1.09 -23.40 -3.70
CA SER A 44 -1.16 -24.40 -2.64
C SER A 44 -1.67 -25.75 -3.18
N VAL A 45 -1.32 -26.81 -2.47
CA VAL A 45 -1.73 -28.19 -2.75
C VAL A 45 -2.44 -28.77 -1.53
N ASN A 46 -3.45 -29.61 -1.74
CA ASN A 46 -4.12 -30.32 -0.67
C ASN A 46 -3.48 -31.70 -0.51
N LEU A 47 -2.94 -31.97 0.68
CA LEU A 47 -2.49 -33.28 1.10
C LEU A 47 -3.59 -33.93 1.93
N THR A 48 -4.11 -35.05 1.44
CA THR A 48 -5.09 -35.87 2.14
C THR A 48 -4.40 -37.10 2.71
N ILE A 49 -4.66 -37.41 3.98
CA ILE A 49 -4.15 -38.60 4.68
C ILE A 49 -5.37 -39.41 5.14
N ASP A 50 -5.54 -40.60 4.59
CA ASP A 50 -6.63 -41.52 4.91
C ASP A 50 -6.13 -42.59 5.88
N ILE A 51 -6.87 -42.78 6.98
CA ILE A 51 -6.56 -43.72 8.03
C ILE A 51 -7.75 -44.65 8.22
N ASN A 52 -7.56 -45.93 7.89
CA ASN A 52 -8.58 -46.97 7.99
C ASN A 52 -8.27 -47.89 9.19
N GLY A 53 -9.14 -47.91 10.20
CA GLY A 53 -9.00 -48.75 11.38
C GLY A 53 -8.89 -47.97 12.70
N ASP A 54 -8.38 -48.63 13.74
CA ASP A 54 -8.32 -48.09 15.11
C ASP A 54 -7.10 -47.19 15.36
N ASP A 55 -6.18 -47.09 14.40
CA ASP A 55 -5.05 -46.16 14.44
C ASP A 55 -5.56 -44.71 14.42
N SER A 56 -5.65 -44.10 15.60
CA SER A 56 -6.37 -42.84 15.84
C SER A 56 -5.44 -41.65 16.13
N GLY A 57 -4.22 -41.68 15.59
CA GLY A 57 -3.19 -40.65 15.84
C GLY A 57 -3.30 -39.41 14.93
N GLU A 58 -2.81 -38.27 15.43
CA GLU A 58 -2.54 -37.10 14.60
C GLU A 58 -1.25 -37.31 13.77
N PRO A 59 -1.23 -36.98 12.47
CA PRO A 59 -0.03 -37.08 11.66
C PRO A 59 1.10 -36.17 12.16
N ASP A 60 2.30 -36.72 12.28
CA ASP A 60 3.52 -35.94 12.51
C ASP A 60 3.90 -35.20 11.23
N THR A 61 3.72 -33.88 11.25
CA THR A 61 3.98 -32.99 10.11
C THR A 61 5.30 -32.26 10.19
N ALA A 62 6.13 -32.48 11.22
CA ALA A 62 7.34 -31.70 11.44
C ALA A 62 8.29 -31.74 10.21
N GLY A 63 8.31 -32.88 9.50
CA GLY A 63 9.10 -33.05 8.28
C GLY A 63 8.63 -32.20 7.09
N LEU A 64 7.38 -31.69 7.09
CA LEU A 64 6.84 -30.87 6.01
C LEU A 64 7.30 -29.41 6.11
N GLU A 65 7.49 -28.88 7.32
CA GLU A 65 7.67 -27.44 7.55
C GLU A 65 8.94 -26.84 6.93
N LYS A 66 9.90 -27.70 6.61
CA LYS A 66 11.15 -27.34 5.93
C LYS A 66 10.90 -26.76 4.54
N ASP A 67 10.06 -27.42 3.75
CA ASP A 67 9.80 -27.08 2.36
C ASP A 67 8.39 -26.48 2.16
N PHE A 68 7.52 -26.59 3.18
CA PHE A 68 6.13 -26.16 3.14
C PHE A 68 5.75 -25.27 4.33
N GLU A 69 4.85 -24.31 4.09
CA GLU A 69 4.04 -23.67 5.11
C GLU A 69 2.68 -24.40 5.16
N ILE A 70 2.26 -24.85 6.36
CA ILE A 70 0.97 -25.53 6.55
C ILE A 70 -0.08 -24.45 6.82
N LEU A 71 -0.95 -24.18 5.84
CA LEU A 71 -1.95 -23.12 5.93
C LEU A 71 -3.18 -23.53 6.73
N SER A 72 -3.57 -24.80 6.68
CA SER A 72 -4.67 -25.34 7.47
C SER A 72 -4.52 -26.84 7.68
N ARG A 73 -5.14 -27.34 8.75
CA ARG A 73 -5.21 -28.75 9.12
C ARG A 73 -6.64 -29.06 9.55
N ASN A 74 -7.34 -29.88 8.78
CA ASN A 74 -8.71 -30.30 9.05
C ASN A 74 -8.74 -31.81 9.25
N GLN A 75 -9.57 -32.27 10.19
CA GLN A 75 -9.81 -33.68 10.45
C GLN A 75 -11.29 -33.98 10.25
N SER A 76 -11.61 -35.10 9.63
CA SER A 76 -12.95 -35.66 9.60
C SER A 76 -12.90 -37.14 10.00
N SER A 77 -13.92 -37.61 10.71
CA SER A 77 -14.05 -39.00 11.10
C SER A 77 -15.43 -39.52 10.76
N SER A 78 -15.49 -40.75 10.27
CA SER A 78 -16.73 -41.46 9.99
C SER A 78 -16.71 -42.82 10.66
N TYR A 79 -17.83 -43.21 11.25
CA TYR A 79 -17.99 -44.47 11.94
C TYR A 79 -19.06 -45.29 11.22
N SER A 80 -18.73 -46.53 10.89
CA SER A 80 -19.68 -47.49 10.34
C SER A 80 -19.67 -48.75 11.19
N LEU A 81 -20.84 -49.34 11.40
CA LEU A 81 -20.98 -50.61 12.12
C LEU A 81 -21.30 -51.69 11.10
N ILE A 82 -20.36 -52.59 10.83
CA ILE A 82 -20.53 -53.68 9.86
C ILE A 82 -20.38 -54.99 10.62
N ASN A 83 -21.43 -55.83 10.60
CA ASN A 83 -21.46 -57.13 11.30
C ASN A 83 -21.12 -57.06 12.81
N GLY A 84 -21.50 -55.96 13.48
CA GLY A 84 -21.23 -55.76 14.92
C GLY A 84 -19.80 -55.32 15.25
N SER A 85 -18.94 -55.10 14.24
CA SER A 85 -17.62 -54.49 14.40
C SER A 85 -17.67 -53.01 14.02
N LEU A 86 -17.09 -52.15 14.87
CA LEU A 86 -16.93 -50.72 14.61
C LEU A 86 -15.78 -50.52 13.63
N HIS A 87 -16.07 -49.88 12.51
CA HIS A 87 -15.08 -49.44 11.53
C HIS A 87 -15.01 -47.91 11.56
N SER A 88 -13.86 -47.39 11.97
CA SER A 88 -13.53 -45.96 11.91
C SER A 88 -12.72 -45.66 10.65
N ASN A 89 -13.05 -44.57 9.97
CA ASN A 89 -12.23 -43.97 8.93
C ASN A 89 -11.99 -42.51 9.28
N VAL A 90 -10.71 -42.15 9.46
CA VAL A 90 -10.27 -40.79 9.81
C VAL A 90 -9.50 -40.23 8.62
N ASN A 91 -9.89 -39.04 8.18
CA ASN A 91 -9.27 -38.32 7.08
C ASN A 91 -8.72 -36.99 7.57
N TRP A 92 -7.42 -36.76 7.34
CA TRP A 92 -6.77 -35.48 7.55
C TRP A 92 -6.55 -34.77 6.22
N GLN A 93 -6.96 -33.51 6.14
CA GLN A 93 -6.69 -32.61 5.02
C GLN A 93 -5.79 -31.47 5.45
N LEU A 94 -4.62 -31.38 4.83
CA LEU A 94 -3.64 -30.33 5.04
C LEU A 94 -3.53 -29.49 3.78
N VAL A 95 -3.59 -28.16 3.92
CA VAL A 95 -3.31 -27.23 2.82
C VAL A 95 -1.85 -26.81 2.94
N LEU A 96 -1.03 -27.19 1.97
CA LEU A 96 0.41 -26.92 1.96
C LEU A 96 0.75 -25.83 0.95
N ARG A 97 1.55 -24.84 1.35
CA ARG A 97 2.15 -23.85 0.45
C ARG A 97 3.66 -24.08 0.35
N PRO A 98 4.21 -24.36 -0.84
CA PRO A 98 5.65 -24.44 -1.05
C PRO A 98 6.38 -23.17 -0.65
N ARG A 99 7.56 -23.31 -0.02
CA ARG A 99 8.45 -22.19 0.29
C ARG A 99 9.34 -21.80 -0.91
N HIS A 100 9.57 -22.71 -1.84
CA HIS A 100 10.36 -22.50 -3.04
C HIS A 100 9.90 -23.39 -4.19
N ALA A 101 10.33 -23.05 -5.40
CA ALA A 101 10.13 -23.88 -6.59
C ALA A 101 11.08 -25.09 -6.63
N GLY A 102 10.79 -26.06 -7.51
CA GLY A 102 11.57 -27.28 -7.70
C GLY A 102 10.79 -28.55 -7.35
N SER A 103 11.49 -29.67 -7.29
CA SER A 103 10.91 -30.95 -6.87
C SER A 103 10.98 -31.07 -5.35
N LEU A 104 9.83 -31.00 -4.68
CA LEU A 104 9.72 -31.03 -3.23
C LEU A 104 9.30 -32.41 -2.76
N HIS A 105 9.93 -32.87 -1.69
CA HIS A 105 9.70 -34.19 -1.12
C HIS A 105 8.81 -34.09 0.12
N ILE A 106 7.69 -34.79 0.11
CA ILE A 106 6.82 -35.00 1.27
C ILE A 106 7.29 -36.31 1.91
N PRO A 107 7.95 -36.26 3.09
CA PRO A 107 8.44 -37.46 3.75
C PRO A 107 7.29 -38.38 4.16
N ALA A 108 7.62 -39.65 4.45
CA ALA A 108 6.69 -40.55 5.12
C ALA A 108 6.24 -39.92 6.45
N LEU A 109 4.93 -39.74 6.62
CA LEU A 109 4.34 -39.11 7.79
C LEU A 109 3.91 -40.20 8.77
N LYS A 110 4.31 -40.08 10.03
CA LYS A 110 3.95 -41.04 11.08
C LYS A 110 2.55 -40.74 11.62
N VAL A 111 1.74 -41.78 11.75
CA VAL A 111 0.38 -41.73 12.31
C VAL A 111 0.24 -42.92 13.25
N GLY A 112 0.32 -42.68 14.57
CA GLY A 112 0.40 -43.78 15.54
C GLY A 112 1.65 -44.64 15.27
N ASP A 113 1.46 -45.94 15.07
CA ASP A 113 2.53 -46.89 14.71
C ASP A 113 2.72 -47.07 13.19
N ALA A 114 1.80 -46.54 12.39
CA ALA A 114 1.84 -46.60 10.93
C ALA A 114 2.53 -45.37 10.32
N GLN A 115 2.89 -45.48 9.03
CA GLN A 115 3.47 -44.38 8.25
C GLN A 115 2.90 -44.33 6.83
N THR A 116 2.78 -43.13 6.27
CA THR A 116 2.43 -42.93 4.86
C THR A 116 3.59 -43.30 3.94
N GLN A 117 3.32 -43.53 2.66
CA GLN A 117 4.37 -43.51 1.65
C GLN A 117 4.84 -42.06 1.39
N PRO A 118 6.12 -41.84 1.05
CA PRO A 118 6.59 -40.53 0.64
C PRO A 118 5.96 -40.11 -0.70
N LEU A 119 5.74 -38.80 -0.86
CA LEU A 119 5.18 -38.22 -2.07
C LEU A 119 6.12 -37.16 -2.66
N MET A 120 5.99 -36.91 -3.95
CA MET A 120 6.75 -35.87 -4.65
C MET A 120 5.79 -34.84 -5.24
N LEU A 121 6.13 -33.56 -5.07
CA LEU A 121 5.42 -32.43 -5.66
C LEU A 121 6.38 -31.63 -6.54
N GLU A 122 6.02 -31.43 -7.80
CA GLU A 122 6.74 -30.54 -8.71
C GLU A 122 6.17 -29.12 -8.63
N VAL A 123 6.98 -28.16 -8.20
CA VAL A 123 6.61 -26.74 -8.13
C VAL A 123 7.32 -25.99 -9.25
N LYS A 124 6.55 -25.64 -10.29
CA LYS A 124 7.05 -24.90 -11.45
C LYS A 124 7.35 -23.45 -11.06
N GLN A 125 8.57 -23.00 -11.36
CA GLN A 125 8.90 -21.57 -11.24
C GLN A 125 7.94 -20.74 -12.09
N LEU A 126 7.54 -19.59 -11.55
CA LEU A 126 6.67 -18.68 -12.29
C LEU A 126 7.48 -18.01 -13.41
N ALA A 127 7.26 -18.44 -14.65
CA ALA A 127 7.99 -17.93 -15.80
C ALA A 127 7.68 -16.45 -16.04
N VAL A 128 8.70 -15.61 -15.99
CA VAL A 128 8.60 -14.20 -16.43
C VAL A 128 8.76 -14.16 -17.95
N ARG A 129 7.71 -13.71 -18.63
CA ARG A 129 7.71 -13.57 -20.10
C ARG A 129 8.67 -12.44 -20.50
N LYS A 130 9.41 -12.61 -21.60
CA LYS A 130 10.48 -11.67 -22.00
C LYS A 130 9.99 -10.44 -22.77
N GLY A 131 8.75 -10.43 -23.27
CA GLY A 131 8.20 -9.34 -24.08
C GLY A 131 6.69 -9.21 -23.94
N ALA A 132 6.17 -8.06 -24.39
CA ALA A 132 4.75 -7.73 -24.38
C ALA A 132 3.96 -8.57 -25.39
N GLY A 133 2.66 -8.73 -25.13
CA GLY A 133 1.75 -9.46 -26.00
C GLY A 133 1.85 -10.97 -25.85
N GLY A 134 1.27 -11.69 -26.81
CA GLY A 134 1.06 -13.14 -26.75
C GLY A 134 -0.42 -13.50 -26.61
N GLN A 135 -0.69 -14.81 -26.64
CA GLN A 135 -2.04 -15.32 -26.44
C GLN A 135 -2.29 -15.52 -24.93
N PRO A 136 -3.42 -15.02 -24.39
CA PRO A 136 -3.81 -15.33 -23.03
C PRO A 136 -4.02 -16.83 -22.85
N GLU A 137 -3.48 -17.37 -21.77
CA GLU A 137 -3.52 -18.78 -21.41
C GLU A 137 -3.89 -18.92 -19.92
N GLY A 138 -4.30 -20.13 -19.51
CA GLY A 138 -4.74 -20.38 -18.13
C GLY A 138 -6.04 -19.68 -17.79
N ASP A 139 -6.29 -19.45 -16.51
CA ASP A 139 -7.50 -18.77 -16.02
C ASP A 139 -7.32 -17.25 -15.90
N ILE A 140 -6.10 -16.83 -15.57
CA ILE A 140 -5.68 -15.43 -15.42
C ILE A 140 -4.37 -15.24 -16.19
N TRP A 141 -4.29 -14.15 -16.96
CA TRP A 141 -3.08 -13.77 -17.69
C TRP A 141 -2.81 -12.27 -17.57
N LEU A 142 -1.55 -11.91 -17.31
CA LEU A 142 -1.10 -10.53 -17.14
C LEU A 142 -0.19 -10.13 -18.27
N ASP A 143 -0.43 -8.98 -18.89
CA ASP A 143 0.41 -8.41 -19.93
C ASP A 143 0.72 -6.95 -19.63
N MET A 144 1.97 -6.55 -19.87
CA MET A 144 2.37 -5.15 -19.83
C MET A 144 2.89 -4.74 -21.20
N ALA A 145 2.52 -3.54 -21.63
CA ALA A 145 3.03 -2.89 -22.83
C ALA A 145 3.52 -1.48 -22.53
N LEU A 146 4.44 -0.98 -23.35
CA LEU A 146 4.93 0.40 -23.31
C LEU A 146 4.57 1.11 -24.61
N GLN A 147 4.16 2.36 -24.51
CA GLN A 147 4.02 3.20 -25.68
C GLN A 147 4.35 4.68 -25.38
N PRO A 148 5.35 5.27 -26.06
CA PRO A 148 6.30 4.62 -26.99
C PRO A 148 7.38 3.78 -26.27
N GLU A 149 8.03 2.84 -26.99
CA GLU A 149 9.09 1.95 -26.48
C GLU A 149 10.49 2.60 -26.42
N ALA A 150 10.64 3.79 -27.01
CA ALA A 150 11.83 4.61 -26.90
C ALA A 150 11.42 6.07 -26.67
N VAL A 151 12.08 6.72 -25.71
CA VAL A 151 11.79 8.11 -25.30
C VAL A 151 13.08 8.85 -25.00
N LEU A 152 13.00 10.17 -24.90
CA LEU A 152 14.06 11.00 -24.34
C LEU A 152 14.02 10.96 -22.80
N VAL A 153 15.14 11.29 -22.16
CA VAL A 153 15.16 11.51 -20.71
C VAL A 153 14.10 12.54 -20.31
N GLN A 154 13.38 12.26 -19.22
CA GLN A 154 12.25 13.04 -18.68
C GLN A 154 11.00 13.16 -19.58
N GLN A 155 10.99 12.49 -20.75
CA GLN A 155 9.79 12.37 -21.59
C GLN A 155 8.88 11.25 -21.06
N GLN A 156 7.57 11.51 -21.02
CA GLN A 156 6.58 10.51 -20.66
C GLN A 156 6.54 9.32 -21.66
N THR A 157 6.45 8.11 -21.12
CA THR A 157 5.88 6.93 -21.81
C THR A 157 4.73 6.36 -20.99
N ILE A 158 3.80 5.63 -21.62
CA ILE A 158 2.67 5.02 -20.95
C ILE A 158 2.92 3.52 -20.79
N ILE A 159 2.79 3.02 -19.55
CA ILE A 159 2.68 1.60 -19.25
C ILE A 159 1.21 1.22 -19.26
N THR A 160 0.83 0.24 -20.06
CA THR A 160 -0.52 -0.34 -20.06
C THR A 160 -0.43 -1.76 -19.52
N ILE A 161 -1.09 -2.00 -18.38
CA ILE A 161 -1.23 -3.32 -17.77
C ILE A 161 -2.61 -3.87 -18.12
N ARG A 162 -2.66 -5.07 -18.70
CA ARG A 162 -3.89 -5.77 -19.02
C ARG A 162 -3.98 -7.07 -18.23
N ILE A 163 -5.07 -7.20 -17.48
CA ILE A 163 -5.41 -8.38 -16.68
C ILE A 163 -6.54 -9.10 -17.40
N TYR A 164 -6.22 -10.23 -18.03
CA TYR A 164 -7.18 -11.08 -18.71
C TYR A 164 -7.67 -12.13 -17.71
N GLN A 165 -8.98 -12.17 -17.50
CA GLN A 165 -9.64 -13.06 -16.55
C GLN A 165 -10.70 -13.88 -17.26
N SER A 166 -10.67 -15.19 -17.10
CA SER A 166 -11.65 -16.11 -17.67
C SER A 166 -12.34 -16.98 -16.61
N ALA A 167 -12.04 -16.75 -15.33
CA ALA A 167 -12.68 -17.33 -14.17
C ALA A 167 -12.90 -16.24 -13.11
N ALA A 168 -13.84 -16.47 -12.19
CA ALA A 168 -14.12 -15.53 -11.11
C ALA A 168 -12.95 -15.47 -10.11
N LEU A 169 -12.46 -14.27 -9.84
CA LEU A 169 -11.32 -14.01 -8.97
C LEU A 169 -11.79 -13.35 -7.67
N ALA A 170 -11.33 -13.88 -6.54
CA ALA A 170 -11.52 -13.32 -5.21
C ALA A 170 -10.18 -12.86 -4.63
N GLN A 171 -10.22 -11.85 -3.76
CA GLN A 171 -9.05 -11.36 -3.00
C GLN A 171 -7.86 -10.98 -3.90
N ALA A 172 -8.16 -10.39 -5.06
CA ALA A 172 -7.15 -10.02 -6.05
C ALA A 172 -6.32 -8.84 -5.57
N GLN A 173 -4.99 -9.01 -5.53
CA GLN A 173 -4.03 -7.97 -5.26
C GLN A 173 -3.01 -7.89 -6.40
N LEU A 174 -2.84 -6.71 -6.99
CA LEU A 174 -1.84 -6.44 -8.02
C LEU A 174 -0.72 -5.59 -7.41
N THR A 175 0.54 -5.94 -7.67
CA THR A 175 1.69 -5.09 -7.35
C THR A 175 1.78 -3.91 -8.32
N GLU A 176 2.17 -2.74 -7.83
CA GLU A 176 2.44 -1.58 -8.69
C GLU A 176 3.69 -1.78 -9.56
N PRO A 177 3.72 -1.26 -10.80
CA PRO A 177 4.92 -1.30 -11.64
C PRO A 177 6.06 -0.48 -11.03
N ALA A 178 7.29 -0.98 -11.16
CA ALA A 178 8.48 -0.35 -10.60
C ALA A 178 9.65 -0.38 -11.59
N ALA A 179 10.44 0.70 -11.58
CA ALA A 179 11.69 0.82 -12.34
C ALA A 179 12.65 1.76 -11.58
N GLU A 180 13.94 1.42 -11.54
CA GLU A 180 14.95 2.29 -10.93
C GLU A 180 15.16 3.54 -11.78
N HIS A 181 15.44 4.69 -11.15
CA HIS A 181 15.67 5.95 -11.87
C HIS A 181 14.48 6.38 -12.76
N ALA A 182 13.25 6.03 -12.37
CA ALA A 182 12.04 6.50 -13.03
C ALA A 182 10.99 6.92 -12.00
N ILE A 183 10.18 7.89 -12.37
CA ILE A 183 8.97 8.27 -11.63
C ILE A 183 7.80 7.61 -12.34
N ILE A 184 6.94 6.90 -11.61
CA ILE A 184 5.78 6.21 -12.17
C ILE A 184 4.53 6.67 -11.43
N GLU A 185 3.52 7.08 -12.18
CA GLU A 185 2.25 7.58 -11.64
C GLU A 185 1.06 6.89 -12.31
N ARG A 186 0.09 6.43 -11.51
CA ARG A 186 -1.15 5.85 -12.03
C ARG A 186 -1.96 6.91 -12.78
N LEU A 187 -2.53 6.50 -13.91
CA LEU A 187 -3.36 7.32 -14.79
C LEU A 187 -4.81 6.85 -14.76
N GLY A 188 -5.72 7.79 -14.48
CA GLY A 188 -7.15 7.56 -14.58
C GLY A 188 -7.66 6.41 -13.72
N GLU A 189 -8.82 5.89 -14.12
CA GLU A 189 -9.44 4.70 -13.52
C GLU A 189 -9.25 3.48 -14.41
N ASP A 190 -9.47 2.30 -13.82
CA ASP A 190 -9.39 1.04 -14.55
C ASP A 190 -10.51 0.95 -15.59
N LYS A 191 -10.17 0.50 -16.79
CA LYS A 191 -11.15 0.19 -17.84
C LYS A 191 -11.44 -1.30 -17.85
N GLN A 192 -12.72 -1.64 -18.02
CA GLN A 192 -13.15 -3.02 -18.11
C GLN A 192 -13.88 -3.27 -19.41
N TYR A 193 -13.51 -4.33 -20.12
CA TYR A 193 -14.14 -4.74 -21.37
C TYR A 193 -13.99 -6.24 -21.61
N GLN A 194 -14.78 -6.80 -22.53
CA GLN A 194 -14.69 -8.21 -22.89
C GLN A 194 -14.00 -8.40 -24.23
N VAL A 195 -13.16 -9.42 -24.33
CA VAL A 195 -12.56 -9.84 -25.60
C VAL A 195 -12.66 -11.36 -25.76
N THR A 196 -12.91 -11.82 -26.98
CA THR A 196 -12.79 -13.23 -27.32
C THR A 196 -11.42 -13.49 -27.96
N LYS A 197 -10.62 -14.37 -27.35
CA LYS A 197 -9.32 -14.82 -27.89
C LYS A 197 -9.24 -16.34 -27.78
N ASN A 198 -8.82 -17.01 -28.87
CA ASN A 198 -8.79 -18.48 -28.99
C ASN A 198 -10.13 -19.16 -28.65
N GLY A 199 -11.26 -18.53 -29.02
CA GLY A 199 -12.60 -19.05 -28.72
C GLY A 199 -13.02 -18.97 -27.26
N ARG A 200 -12.18 -18.42 -26.36
CA ARG A 200 -12.50 -18.18 -24.95
C ARG A 200 -12.83 -16.70 -24.73
N ASN A 201 -13.87 -16.42 -23.95
CA ASN A 201 -14.20 -15.06 -23.53
C ASN A 201 -13.34 -14.65 -22.32
N TRP A 202 -12.82 -13.43 -22.35
CA TRP A 202 -11.97 -12.86 -21.32
C TRP A 202 -12.55 -11.53 -20.88
N GLN A 203 -12.75 -11.35 -19.58
CA GLN A 203 -12.87 -10.03 -18.98
C GLN A 203 -11.47 -9.42 -18.91
N VAL A 204 -11.31 -8.21 -19.43
CA VAL A 204 -10.03 -7.49 -19.43
C VAL A 204 -10.16 -6.27 -18.56
N THR A 205 -9.33 -6.19 -17.54
CA THR A 205 -9.10 -4.94 -16.79
C THR A 205 -7.82 -4.30 -17.31
N GLU A 206 -7.92 -3.08 -17.81
CA GLU A 206 -6.80 -2.29 -18.31
C GLU A 206 -6.50 -1.13 -17.35
N ARG A 207 -5.23 -1.03 -16.94
CA ARG A 207 -4.72 0.00 -16.04
C ARG A 207 -3.51 0.69 -16.66
N ASN A 208 -3.50 2.03 -16.62
CA ASN A 208 -2.47 2.83 -17.25
C ASN A 208 -1.62 3.58 -16.22
N TYR A 209 -0.34 3.77 -16.55
CA TYR A 209 0.62 4.54 -15.76
C TYR A 209 1.46 5.43 -16.67
N ALA A 210 1.78 6.63 -16.22
CA ALA A 210 2.82 7.46 -16.82
C ALA A 210 4.17 7.10 -16.18
N LEU A 211 5.18 6.89 -17.01
CA LEU A 211 6.56 6.68 -16.58
C LEU A 211 7.42 7.82 -17.13
N PHE A 212 8.21 8.45 -16.26
CA PHE A 212 9.17 9.50 -16.58
C PHE A 212 10.59 9.03 -16.21
N PRO A 213 11.43 8.67 -17.20
CA PRO A 213 12.78 8.22 -16.94
C PRO A 213 13.67 9.39 -16.53
N GLN A 214 14.50 9.21 -15.51
CA GLN A 214 15.36 10.27 -14.95
C GLN A 214 16.80 10.21 -15.48
N GLN A 215 17.17 9.15 -16.20
CA GLN A 215 18.50 8.94 -16.77
C GLN A 215 18.41 8.32 -18.17
N SER A 216 19.37 8.64 -19.03
CA SER A 216 19.53 8.01 -20.35
C SER A 216 20.16 6.62 -20.23
N GLY A 217 19.77 5.71 -21.11
CA GLY A 217 20.23 4.33 -21.14
C GLY A 217 19.07 3.34 -21.22
N PRO A 218 19.38 2.03 -21.24
CA PRO A 218 18.35 1.00 -21.12
C PRO A 218 17.74 1.06 -19.70
N LEU A 219 16.43 1.20 -19.62
CA LEU A 219 15.67 1.17 -18.38
C LEU A 219 14.87 -0.13 -18.31
N ALA A 220 15.07 -0.92 -17.26
CA ALA A 220 14.31 -2.14 -17.01
C ALA A 220 13.10 -1.84 -16.12
N ILE A 221 11.92 -2.30 -16.53
CA ILE A 221 10.69 -2.24 -15.72
C ILE A 221 10.38 -3.65 -15.22
N ALA A 222 10.25 -3.79 -13.90
CA ALA A 222 10.00 -5.06 -13.24
C ALA A 222 8.61 -5.61 -13.61
N PRO A 223 8.46 -6.93 -13.75
CA PRO A 223 7.14 -7.54 -13.97
C PRO A 223 6.24 -7.30 -12.76
N VAL A 224 4.99 -6.91 -13.00
CA VAL A 224 3.96 -6.93 -11.96
C VAL A 224 3.47 -8.35 -11.69
N GLN A 225 3.06 -8.58 -10.45
CA GLN A 225 2.49 -9.83 -9.94
C GLN A 225 1.05 -9.60 -9.49
N LEU A 226 0.19 -10.56 -9.82
CA LEU A 226 -1.16 -10.67 -9.27
C LEU A 226 -1.21 -11.90 -8.36
N ASP A 227 -1.68 -11.68 -7.14
CA ASP A 227 -2.02 -12.70 -6.17
C ASP A 227 -3.54 -12.71 -5.98
N GLY A 228 -4.15 -13.88 -5.79
CA GLY A 228 -5.57 -13.99 -5.49
C GLY A 228 -6.03 -15.44 -5.38
N ALA A 229 -7.33 -15.67 -5.46
CA ALA A 229 -7.90 -17.01 -5.49
C ALA A 229 -9.01 -17.12 -6.54
N ILE A 230 -8.97 -18.17 -7.36
CA ILE A 230 -10.02 -18.49 -8.32
C ILE A 230 -11.15 -19.18 -7.56
N VAL A 231 -12.37 -18.66 -7.68
CA VAL A 231 -13.56 -19.30 -7.10
C VAL A 231 -13.94 -20.49 -7.95
N VAL A 232 -13.85 -21.69 -7.38
CA VAL A 232 -14.22 -22.93 -8.06
C VAL A 232 -15.62 -23.31 -7.61
N ASN A 233 -16.60 -23.19 -8.50
CA ASN A 233 -17.95 -23.71 -8.24
C ASN A 233 -17.95 -25.23 -8.45
N GLN A 234 -17.34 -25.98 -7.54
CA GLN A 234 -17.57 -27.41 -7.48
C GLN A 234 -18.87 -27.63 -6.71
N GLN A 235 -19.87 -28.22 -7.38
CA GLN A 235 -21.04 -28.80 -6.73
C GLN A 235 -20.61 -30.04 -5.94
N ALA A 236 -19.80 -29.86 -4.90
CA ALA A 236 -19.51 -30.90 -3.93
C ALA A 236 -20.74 -31.03 -3.01
N MET A 237 -21.57 -32.03 -3.32
CA MET A 237 -22.41 -32.71 -2.33
C MET A 237 -23.35 -31.80 -1.49
N GLY A 238 -24.06 -30.87 -2.13
CA GLY A 238 -25.28 -30.26 -1.58
C GLY A 238 -25.14 -29.27 -0.41
N SER A 239 -23.93 -28.85 -0.03
CA SER A 239 -23.74 -27.86 1.04
C SER A 239 -23.40 -26.47 0.48
N PRO A 240 -24.28 -25.45 0.63
CA PRO A 240 -24.05 -24.08 0.13
C PRO A 240 -22.99 -23.28 0.92
N PHE A 241 -22.32 -23.89 1.90
CA PHE A 241 -21.39 -23.20 2.81
C PHE A 241 -19.90 -23.38 2.48
N PHE A 242 -19.55 -24.21 1.49
CA PHE A 242 -18.15 -24.47 1.13
C PHE A 242 -17.85 -24.03 -0.31
N GLN A 243 -17.66 -22.72 -0.52
CA GLN A 243 -17.01 -22.23 -1.73
C GLN A 243 -15.53 -22.60 -1.66
N THR A 244 -15.10 -23.56 -2.48
CA THR A 244 -13.68 -23.88 -2.60
C THR A 244 -13.01 -22.84 -3.48
N SER A 245 -11.90 -22.28 -3.01
CA SER A 245 -11.11 -21.33 -3.79
C SER A 245 -9.71 -21.89 -3.98
N ARG A 246 -9.15 -21.69 -5.18
CA ARG A 246 -7.81 -22.14 -5.53
C ARG A 246 -6.89 -20.92 -5.57
N PRO A 247 -5.89 -20.79 -4.68
CA PRO A 247 -4.96 -19.68 -4.73
C PRO A 247 -4.21 -19.67 -6.07
N ILE A 248 -3.99 -18.48 -6.60
CA ILE A 248 -3.30 -18.26 -7.87
C ILE A 248 -2.29 -17.12 -7.71
N ARG A 249 -1.15 -17.29 -8.37
CA ARG A 249 -0.12 -16.26 -8.54
C ARG A 249 0.28 -16.20 -10.00
N VAL A 250 0.22 -15.02 -10.60
CA VAL A 250 0.61 -14.81 -12.01
C VAL A 250 1.53 -13.60 -12.09
N ARG A 251 2.55 -13.67 -12.96
CA ARG A 251 3.43 -12.53 -13.28
C ARG A 251 3.25 -12.12 -14.73
N SER A 252 3.40 -10.84 -14.97
CA SER A 252 3.47 -10.25 -16.30
C SER A 252 4.83 -10.49 -16.96
N ASN A 253 4.95 -10.07 -18.22
CA ASN A 253 6.23 -9.93 -18.89
C ASN A 253 7.08 -8.81 -18.27
N LYS A 254 8.39 -8.93 -18.35
CA LYS A 254 9.27 -7.77 -18.13
C LYS A 254 9.22 -6.82 -19.33
N LEU A 255 9.52 -5.56 -19.09
CA LEU A 255 9.64 -4.54 -20.14
C LEU A 255 11.02 -3.88 -20.08
N ALA A 256 11.48 -3.41 -21.23
CA ALA A 256 12.67 -2.59 -21.36
C ALA A 256 12.33 -1.36 -22.18
N LEU A 257 12.75 -0.20 -21.70
CA LEU A 257 12.57 1.09 -22.34
C LEU A 257 13.94 1.62 -22.77
N GLN A 258 14.06 2.05 -24.03
CA GLN A 258 15.26 2.75 -24.47
C GLN A 258 15.14 4.24 -24.17
N VAL A 259 15.98 4.77 -23.28
CA VAL A 259 15.99 6.19 -22.94
C VAL A 259 17.15 6.90 -23.62
N ASN A 260 16.83 7.81 -24.53
CA ASN A 260 17.77 8.62 -25.28
C ASN A 260 18.17 9.88 -24.48
N PRO A 261 19.43 10.36 -24.62
CA PRO A 261 19.87 11.59 -23.96
C PRO A 261 19.18 12.82 -24.53
N ILE A 262 19.34 13.97 -23.84
CA ILE A 262 18.94 15.27 -24.37
C ILE A 262 19.63 15.49 -25.72
N PRO A 263 18.90 15.82 -26.80
CA PRO A 263 19.49 16.01 -28.12
C PRO A 263 20.48 17.17 -28.14
N ALA A 264 21.60 17.03 -28.86
CA ALA A 264 22.60 18.10 -28.96
C ALA A 264 22.08 19.40 -29.60
N ALA A 265 20.96 19.34 -30.33
CA ALA A 265 20.30 20.51 -30.89
C ALA A 265 19.55 21.36 -29.83
N TRP A 266 19.41 20.86 -28.60
CA TRP A 266 18.78 21.59 -27.51
C TRP A 266 19.73 22.63 -26.89
N HIS A 267 19.27 23.88 -26.81
CA HIS A 267 20.05 24.99 -26.25
C HIS A 267 19.24 25.85 -25.24
N GLY A 268 18.05 25.41 -24.84
CA GLY A 268 17.21 26.12 -23.88
C GLY A 268 17.63 25.86 -22.43
N VAL A 269 17.24 26.76 -21.54
CA VAL A 269 17.59 26.68 -20.10
C VAL A 269 16.83 25.54 -19.40
N ASN A 270 15.55 25.35 -19.72
CA ASN A 270 14.69 24.35 -19.08
C ASN A 270 14.36 23.23 -20.07
N TRP A 271 14.83 22.01 -19.81
CA TRP A 271 14.53 20.86 -20.65
C TRP A 271 13.05 20.45 -20.54
N LEU A 272 12.29 20.61 -21.64
CA LEU A 272 10.85 20.37 -21.68
C LEU A 272 10.48 19.44 -22.87
N PRO A 273 10.66 18.11 -22.74
CA PRO A 273 10.30 17.15 -23.78
C PRO A 273 8.79 16.88 -23.76
N SER A 274 8.03 17.64 -24.54
CA SER A 274 6.57 17.63 -24.50
C SER A 274 5.98 17.29 -25.87
N THR A 275 4.73 16.81 -25.89
CA THR A 275 3.93 16.71 -27.12
C THR A 275 3.22 18.01 -27.48
N GLY A 276 3.17 18.97 -26.57
CA GLY A 276 2.54 20.27 -26.77
C GLY A 276 2.68 21.18 -25.55
N VAL A 277 3.08 22.42 -25.78
CA VAL A 277 3.20 23.46 -24.74
C VAL A 277 2.38 24.66 -25.15
N GLY A 278 1.59 25.19 -24.21
CA GLY A 278 0.76 26.36 -24.42
C GLY A 278 0.92 27.38 -23.31
N LEU A 279 0.97 28.65 -23.70
CA LEU A 279 0.87 29.79 -22.80
C LEU A 279 -0.44 30.51 -23.09
N THR A 280 -1.24 30.75 -22.06
CA THR A 280 -2.45 31.55 -22.16
C THR A 280 -2.46 32.65 -21.12
N GLU A 281 -3.11 33.76 -21.46
CA GLU A 281 -3.23 34.92 -20.60
C GLU A 281 -4.70 35.26 -20.38
N GLN A 282 -5.05 35.53 -19.13
CA GLN A 282 -6.28 36.21 -18.75
C GLN A 282 -5.91 37.62 -18.30
N TRP A 283 -6.53 38.59 -18.96
CA TRP A 283 -6.35 40.02 -18.73
C TRP A 283 -7.73 40.67 -18.57
N PRO A 284 -7.86 41.75 -17.77
CA PRO A 284 -9.13 42.47 -17.67
C PRO A 284 -9.57 43.00 -19.05
N SER A 285 -10.87 43.10 -19.30
CA SER A 285 -11.40 43.56 -20.59
C SER A 285 -11.02 44.99 -20.96
N ASP A 286 -10.60 45.79 -19.97
CA ASP A 286 -10.32 47.21 -20.14
C ASP A 286 -8.99 47.46 -20.86
N ALA A 287 -9.00 48.36 -21.84
CA ALA A 287 -7.79 48.78 -22.55
C ALA A 287 -7.07 49.97 -21.84
N SER A 288 -7.74 50.60 -20.87
CA SER A 288 -7.24 51.77 -20.15
C SER A 288 -7.47 51.61 -18.66
N PHE A 289 -6.41 51.77 -17.87
CA PHE A 289 -6.42 51.67 -16.41
C PHE A 289 -6.07 53.02 -15.78
N LYS A 290 -6.19 53.15 -14.46
CA LYS A 290 -5.75 54.36 -13.74
C LYS A 290 -4.50 54.11 -12.89
N VAL A 291 -3.75 55.18 -12.65
CA VAL A 291 -2.62 55.16 -11.70
C VAL A 291 -3.12 54.71 -10.32
N GLY A 292 -2.41 53.76 -9.71
CA GLY A 292 -2.72 53.22 -8.38
C GLY A 292 -3.80 52.14 -8.36
N GLU A 293 -4.55 51.93 -9.45
CA GLU A 293 -5.52 50.82 -9.55
C GLU A 293 -4.80 49.51 -9.92
N PRO A 294 -5.02 48.41 -9.19
CA PRO A 294 -4.37 47.13 -9.47
C PRO A 294 -4.97 46.44 -10.70
N ILE A 295 -4.10 46.01 -11.59
CA ILE A 295 -4.43 45.24 -12.80
C ILE A 295 -4.06 43.77 -12.54
N THR A 296 -5.05 42.89 -12.52
CA THR A 296 -4.79 41.46 -12.30
C THR A 296 -4.48 40.76 -13.62
N ARG A 297 -3.25 40.24 -13.76
CA ARG A 297 -2.82 39.40 -14.88
C ARG A 297 -2.72 37.95 -14.41
N THR A 298 -3.30 37.01 -15.14
CA THR A 298 -3.12 35.58 -14.87
C THR A 298 -2.54 34.92 -16.11
N ILE A 299 -1.38 34.26 -15.97
CA ILE A 299 -0.75 33.49 -17.03
C ILE A 299 -0.85 32.01 -16.67
N THR A 300 -1.25 31.18 -17.63
CA THR A 300 -1.29 29.72 -17.46
C THR A 300 -0.36 29.07 -18.47
N LEU A 301 0.68 28.40 -17.96
CA LEU A 301 1.50 27.46 -18.71
C LEU A 301 0.89 26.07 -18.60
N GLN A 302 0.69 25.40 -19.73
CA GLN A 302 0.23 24.01 -19.80
C GLN A 302 1.17 23.23 -20.70
N ALA A 303 1.58 22.04 -20.28
CA ALA A 303 2.41 21.15 -21.10
C ALA A 303 1.91 19.72 -21.06
N GLN A 304 1.65 19.13 -22.22
CA GLN A 304 1.21 17.75 -22.37
C GLN A 304 2.41 16.79 -22.27
N GLY A 305 2.26 15.70 -21.51
CA GLY A 305 3.32 14.72 -21.30
C GLY A 305 4.42 15.18 -20.33
N LEU A 306 4.17 16.23 -19.55
CA LEU A 306 5.05 16.70 -18.47
C LEU A 306 4.24 16.84 -17.17
N SER A 307 4.83 16.48 -16.04
CA SER A 307 4.28 16.78 -14.70
C SER A 307 4.47 18.27 -14.35
N MET A 308 3.62 18.78 -13.46
CA MET A 308 3.71 20.11 -12.86
C MET A 308 5.07 20.40 -12.22
N SER A 309 5.75 19.35 -11.74
CA SER A 309 7.09 19.43 -11.15
C SER A 309 8.18 19.78 -12.18
N GLN A 310 7.93 19.53 -13.47
CA GLN A 310 8.85 19.83 -14.57
C GLN A 310 8.64 21.24 -15.14
N LEU A 311 7.58 21.95 -14.74
CA LEU A 311 7.25 23.26 -15.31
C LEU A 311 8.08 24.39 -14.68
N PRO A 312 8.77 25.21 -15.49
CA PRO A 312 9.59 26.30 -14.98
C PRO A 312 8.72 27.45 -14.48
N ALA A 313 9.32 28.32 -13.65
CA ALA A 313 8.76 29.63 -13.38
C ALA A 313 8.76 30.49 -14.65
N LEU A 314 7.74 31.34 -14.80
CA LEU A 314 7.67 32.27 -15.94
C LEU A 314 8.42 33.56 -15.62
N PRO A 315 9.03 34.22 -16.62
CA PRO A 315 9.74 35.47 -16.40
C PRO A 315 8.78 36.61 -16.00
N GLY A 316 9.07 37.27 -14.87
CA GLY A 316 8.29 38.40 -14.35
C GLY A 316 8.79 39.78 -14.79
N LEU A 317 9.31 39.92 -16.01
CA LEU A 317 9.91 41.17 -16.48
C LEU A 317 8.85 42.28 -16.63
N LEU A 318 9.04 43.39 -15.91
CA LEU A 318 8.16 44.56 -15.94
C LEU A 318 8.96 45.87 -16.13
N PRO A 319 8.40 46.86 -16.85
CA PRO A 319 8.94 48.23 -16.91
C PRO A 319 9.07 48.91 -15.54
N GLU A 320 10.03 49.84 -15.39
CA GLU A 320 10.39 50.54 -14.13
C GLU A 320 9.22 51.25 -13.38
N ARG A 321 8.06 51.46 -14.02
CA ARG A 321 6.89 52.15 -13.46
C ARG A 321 5.69 51.25 -13.17
N LEU A 322 5.86 49.94 -13.31
CA LEU A 322 4.87 48.93 -12.94
C LEU A 322 5.38 48.14 -11.73
N LYS A 323 4.64 48.15 -10.62
CA LYS A 323 4.96 47.30 -9.46
C LYS A 323 4.19 45.99 -9.56
N ALA A 324 4.87 44.86 -9.49
CA ALA A 324 4.23 43.54 -9.42
C ALA A 324 4.12 43.02 -7.99
N TYR A 325 3.00 42.39 -7.72
CA TYR A 325 2.74 41.60 -6.52
C TYR A 325 2.24 40.23 -7.00
N PRO A 326 3.15 39.25 -7.20
CA PRO A 326 2.77 37.90 -7.60
C PRO A 326 2.15 37.13 -6.43
N ASP A 327 1.07 36.40 -6.71
CA ASP A 327 0.53 35.39 -5.81
C ASP A 327 1.38 34.10 -5.89
N GLN A 328 1.19 33.17 -4.95
CA GLN A 328 1.80 31.84 -5.04
C GLN A 328 1.30 31.11 -6.30
N PRO A 329 2.20 30.48 -7.08
CA PRO A 329 1.79 29.74 -8.27
C PRO A 329 0.91 28.54 -7.91
N ALA A 330 -0.18 28.35 -8.64
CA ALA A 330 -0.99 27.15 -8.55
C ALA A 330 -0.45 26.11 -9.55
N LEU A 331 -0.06 24.94 -9.03
CA LEU A 331 0.49 23.83 -9.80
C LEU A 331 -0.47 22.64 -9.72
N THR A 332 -0.80 22.04 -10.85
CA THR A 332 -1.72 20.88 -10.91
C THR A 332 -1.31 19.93 -12.03
N ASP A 333 -1.52 18.63 -11.80
CA ASP A 333 -1.43 17.59 -12.83
C ASP A 333 -2.82 17.08 -13.20
N ASP A 334 -3.20 17.26 -14.47
CA ASP A 334 -4.40 16.62 -15.02
C ASP A 334 -4.03 15.26 -15.60
N LYS A 335 -4.52 14.19 -14.97
CA LYS A 335 -4.24 12.81 -15.35
C LYS A 335 -5.37 12.23 -16.17
N SER A 336 -5.04 11.62 -17.29
CA SER A 336 -5.98 10.91 -18.15
C SER A 336 -5.33 9.64 -18.71
N ASP A 337 -6.12 8.79 -19.37
CA ASP A 337 -5.59 7.60 -20.05
C ASP A 337 -4.56 7.93 -21.15
N ARG A 338 -4.53 9.19 -21.61
CA ARG A 338 -3.58 9.68 -22.62
C ARG A 338 -2.29 10.24 -21.99
N GLY A 339 -2.17 10.22 -20.67
CA GLY A 339 -1.03 10.75 -19.93
C GLY A 339 -1.37 11.93 -19.03
N ILE A 340 -0.31 12.60 -18.59
CA ILE A 340 -0.33 13.75 -17.67
C ILE A 340 -0.25 15.04 -18.47
N THR A 341 -1.01 16.04 -18.04
CA THR A 341 -0.83 17.45 -18.46
C THR A 341 -0.56 18.30 -17.24
N GLY A 342 0.69 18.71 -17.08
CA GLY A 342 1.09 19.65 -16.05
C GLY A 342 0.59 21.05 -16.37
N LYS A 343 0.12 21.75 -15.34
CA LYS A 343 -0.32 23.14 -15.43
C LYS A 343 0.31 23.97 -14.33
N ARG A 344 0.79 25.15 -14.71
CA ARG A 344 1.28 26.19 -13.81
C ARG A 344 0.51 27.48 -14.08
N ARG A 345 -0.18 27.99 -13.07
CA ARG A 345 -0.91 29.26 -13.14
C ARG A 345 -0.27 30.27 -12.22
N GLU A 346 0.17 31.38 -12.80
CA GLU A 346 0.74 32.52 -12.07
C GLU A 346 -0.20 33.70 -12.16
N LYS A 347 -0.62 34.22 -11.01
CA LYS A 347 -1.45 35.41 -10.90
C LYS A 347 -0.61 36.55 -10.34
N THR A 348 -0.71 37.73 -10.93
CA THR A 348 0.08 38.91 -10.54
C THR A 348 -0.78 40.15 -10.55
N ALA A 349 -0.81 40.87 -9.44
CA ALA A 349 -1.36 42.22 -9.39
C ALA A 349 -0.29 43.22 -9.82
N ILE A 350 -0.56 43.96 -10.89
CA ILE A 350 0.31 44.98 -11.47
C ILE A 350 -0.26 46.34 -11.08
N ILE A 351 0.50 47.16 -10.37
CA ILE A 351 0.09 48.51 -9.95
C ILE A 351 0.90 49.55 -10.75
N PRO A 352 0.26 50.29 -11.68
CA PRO A 352 0.90 51.40 -12.37
C PRO A 352 1.15 52.59 -11.45
N THR A 353 2.33 53.19 -11.55
CA THR A 353 2.74 54.33 -10.69
C THR A 353 2.73 55.68 -11.39
N ALA A 354 2.55 55.71 -12.71
CA ALA A 354 2.49 56.92 -13.51
C ALA A 354 1.60 56.72 -14.75
N PRO A 355 0.97 57.78 -15.28
CA PRO A 355 0.24 57.69 -16.54
C PRO A 355 1.20 57.48 -17.72
N GLY A 356 0.71 56.82 -18.77
CA GLY A 356 1.51 56.52 -19.95
C GLY A 356 1.02 55.29 -20.70
N THR A 357 1.70 54.96 -21.78
CA THR A 357 1.50 53.70 -22.51
C THR A 357 2.57 52.72 -22.06
N TYR A 358 2.17 51.54 -21.60
CA TYR A 358 3.07 50.50 -21.16
C TYR A 358 3.01 49.30 -22.10
N ILE A 359 4.15 48.62 -22.22
CA ILE A 359 4.29 47.37 -22.96
C ILE A 359 4.80 46.32 -21.98
N LEU A 360 4.01 45.27 -21.78
CA LEU A 360 4.48 44.03 -21.17
C LEU A 360 5.23 43.25 -22.26
N PRO A 361 6.47 42.83 -22.02
CA PRO A 361 7.25 42.10 -23.02
C PRO A 361 6.57 40.77 -23.35
N ALA A 362 6.84 40.26 -24.55
CA ALA A 362 6.48 38.90 -24.94
C ALA A 362 7.18 37.90 -24.01
N ILE A 363 6.53 36.76 -23.77
CA ILE A 363 7.14 35.63 -23.05
C ILE A 363 7.33 34.52 -24.06
N GLU A 364 8.58 34.14 -24.26
CA GLU A 364 8.97 33.02 -25.11
C GLU A 364 9.49 31.88 -24.25
N LEU A 365 8.89 30.70 -24.41
CA LEU A 365 9.31 29.49 -23.71
C LEU A 365 9.72 28.43 -24.74
N PRO A 366 11.03 28.21 -24.95
CA PRO A 366 11.50 27.12 -25.80
C PRO A 366 11.18 25.77 -25.14
N TRP A 367 10.78 24.80 -25.95
CA TRP A 367 10.49 23.43 -25.55
C TRP A 367 10.87 22.46 -26.66
N TRP A 368 11.05 21.19 -26.32
CA TRP A 368 11.38 20.16 -27.31
C TRP A 368 10.11 19.41 -27.69
N ASN A 369 9.69 19.56 -28.95
CA ASN A 369 8.55 18.84 -29.49
C ASN A 369 8.96 17.41 -29.82
N VAL A 370 8.48 16.46 -29.02
CA VAL A 370 8.83 15.04 -29.17
C VAL A 370 8.18 14.38 -30.39
N ASN A 371 7.13 15.00 -30.96
CA ASN A 371 6.48 14.50 -32.17
C ASN A 371 7.27 14.93 -33.42
N SER A 372 7.73 16.18 -33.48
CA SER A 372 8.49 16.72 -34.62
C SER A 372 10.00 16.48 -34.49
N GLY A 373 10.49 16.15 -33.29
CA GLY A 373 11.90 15.95 -32.98
C GLY A 373 12.72 17.24 -33.10
N ARG A 374 12.10 18.39 -32.79
CA ARG A 374 12.69 19.72 -32.97
C ARG A 374 12.37 20.63 -31.79
N MET A 375 13.20 21.66 -31.61
CA MET A 375 12.91 22.74 -30.69
C MET A 375 11.82 23.65 -31.27
N GLU A 376 10.80 23.95 -30.48
CA GLU A 376 9.73 24.88 -30.77
C GLU A 376 9.60 25.90 -29.62
N THR A 377 8.89 27.00 -29.85
CA THR A 377 8.72 28.06 -28.85
C THR A 377 7.23 28.29 -28.61
N ALA A 378 6.80 28.16 -27.36
CA ALA A 378 5.50 28.64 -26.95
C ALA A 378 5.62 30.14 -26.66
N GLU A 379 4.83 30.95 -27.36
CA GLU A 379 4.88 32.41 -27.26
C GLU A 379 3.60 32.95 -26.64
N LEU A 380 3.77 33.86 -25.68
CA LEU A 380 2.73 34.80 -25.26
C LEU A 380 3.12 36.18 -25.80
N PRO A 381 2.34 36.78 -26.70
CA PRO A 381 2.72 38.02 -27.37
C PRO A 381 2.80 39.19 -26.39
N ALA A 382 3.60 40.20 -26.76
CA ALA A 382 3.69 41.44 -26.00
C ALA A 382 2.32 42.12 -25.88
N ARG A 383 2.04 42.73 -24.72
CA ARG A 383 0.77 43.40 -24.44
C ARG A 383 0.97 44.88 -24.21
N THR A 384 0.28 45.70 -25.00
CA THR A 384 0.21 47.14 -24.81
C THR A 384 -1.07 47.53 -24.07
N PHE A 385 -0.96 48.43 -23.08
CA PHE A 385 -2.11 49.00 -22.39
C PHE A 385 -1.83 50.45 -21.99
N LYS A 386 -2.90 51.24 -21.79
CA LYS A 386 -2.79 52.65 -21.41
C LYS A 386 -3.13 52.83 -19.94
N VAL A 387 -2.42 53.75 -19.28
CA VAL A 387 -2.69 54.18 -17.91
C VAL A 387 -2.96 55.68 -17.92
N THR A 388 -4.04 56.08 -17.26
CA THR A 388 -4.55 57.44 -17.20
C THR A 388 -4.67 57.93 -15.76
N GLY A 389 -4.94 59.22 -15.58
CA GLY A 389 -5.04 59.84 -14.26
C GLY A 389 -3.71 60.41 -13.77
N ALA A 390 -3.78 61.52 -13.05
CA ALA A 390 -2.65 62.11 -12.36
C ALA A 390 -2.54 61.49 -10.95
N LEU A 391 -1.33 61.43 -10.39
CA LEU A 391 -1.17 61.37 -8.94
C LEU A 391 -1.92 62.60 -8.41
N THR A 392 -3.04 62.40 -7.71
CA THR A 392 -3.66 63.49 -6.96
C THR A 392 -2.62 63.93 -5.94
N ALA A 393 -1.92 65.04 -6.24
CA ALA A 393 -1.16 65.75 -5.24
C ALA A 393 -2.15 66.05 -4.12
N ILE A 394 -1.86 65.54 -2.91
CA ILE A 394 -2.58 65.92 -1.71
C ILE A 394 -2.53 67.45 -1.67
N ALA A 395 -3.67 68.12 -1.81
CA ALA A 395 -3.75 69.56 -1.69
C ALA A 395 -3.19 69.95 -0.31
N PRO A 396 -2.29 70.94 -0.21
CA PRO A 396 -1.78 71.38 1.07
C PRO A 396 -2.97 71.87 1.91
N ILE A 397 -3.15 71.28 3.09
CA ILE A 397 -4.13 71.77 4.06
C ILE A 397 -3.74 73.20 4.40
N ALA A 398 -4.64 74.14 4.09
CA ALA A 398 -4.46 75.54 4.43
C ALA A 398 -4.33 75.69 5.96
N ALA A 399 -3.30 76.39 6.40
CA ALA A 399 -3.06 76.70 7.81
C ALA A 399 -4.19 77.59 8.33
N ALA A 400 -4.87 77.14 9.39
CA ALA A 400 -5.81 77.95 10.16
C ALA A 400 -5.03 78.85 11.15
N PRO A 401 -5.53 80.07 11.47
CA PRO A 401 -4.77 81.08 12.20
C PRO A 401 -4.68 80.79 13.70
N THR A 402 -3.52 81.14 14.23
CA THR A 402 -3.10 81.03 15.63
C THR A 402 -3.93 81.96 16.53
N ALA A 403 -4.70 81.41 17.46
CA ALA A 403 -5.26 82.14 18.59
C ALA A 403 -4.32 81.99 19.81
N LEU A 404 -3.90 83.13 20.37
CA LEU A 404 -3.05 83.24 21.54
C LEU A 404 -3.86 82.95 22.83
N LEU A 405 -3.42 81.98 23.63
CA LEU A 405 -3.70 81.94 25.07
C LEU A 405 -2.46 81.45 25.84
N GLN A 406 -2.07 82.28 26.81
CA GLN A 406 -1.02 82.11 27.83
C GLN A 406 -1.50 81.12 28.95
N PRO A 407 -0.70 80.71 29.95
CA PRO A 407 -0.50 79.31 30.29
C PRO A 407 -1.14 78.93 31.63
N ALA A 408 -1.53 77.67 31.80
CA ALA A 408 -1.74 77.08 33.10
C ALA A 408 -0.83 75.86 33.24
N GLN A 409 0.07 75.93 34.21
CA GLN A 409 0.98 74.87 34.61
C GLN A 409 0.19 73.67 35.13
N SER A 410 0.49 72.44 34.67
CA SER A 410 1.01 71.41 35.57
C SER A 410 1.43 70.13 34.83
N SER A 411 2.65 69.70 35.16
CA SER A 411 3.08 68.32 35.36
C SER A 411 2.85 67.27 34.26
N ALA A 412 3.90 67.02 33.47
CA ALA A 412 4.57 65.72 33.42
C ALA A 412 5.69 65.79 32.36
N ALA A 413 6.94 65.72 32.82
CA ALA A 413 8.09 65.61 31.94
C ALA A 413 8.07 64.23 31.26
N ALA A 414 7.79 64.20 29.95
CA ALA A 414 8.12 63.08 29.09
C ALA A 414 9.51 63.32 28.48
N PRO A 415 10.47 62.39 28.62
CA PRO A 415 11.83 62.61 28.18
C PRO A 415 11.93 62.53 26.65
N VAL A 416 12.82 63.36 26.12
CA VAL A 416 13.30 63.34 24.74
C VAL A 416 13.87 61.94 24.46
N ALA A 417 13.25 61.22 23.52
CA ALA A 417 13.79 59.95 23.03
C ALA A 417 15.04 60.23 22.20
N GLN A 418 16.21 60.03 22.83
CA GLN A 418 17.48 59.89 22.11
C GLN A 418 17.49 58.55 21.36
N PRO A 419 18.14 58.47 20.18
CA PRO A 419 18.29 57.20 19.47
C PRO A 419 19.17 56.26 20.30
N VAL A 420 18.53 55.20 20.83
CA VAL A 420 19.22 54.09 21.48
C VAL A 420 19.93 53.27 20.41
N THR A 421 21.26 53.40 20.32
CA THR A 421 22.11 52.39 19.71
C THR A 421 22.07 51.14 20.59
N THR A 422 21.12 50.25 20.31
CA THR A 422 21.12 48.90 20.87
C THR A 422 22.17 48.08 20.14
N THR A 423 23.38 48.03 20.69
CA THR A 423 24.24 46.85 20.48
C THR A 423 23.43 45.63 20.93
N PRO A 424 23.20 44.62 20.06
CA PRO A 424 22.43 43.46 20.45
C PRO A 424 23.23 42.70 21.50
N GLU A 425 22.82 42.84 22.75
CA GLU A 425 23.41 42.12 23.87
C GLU A 425 23.21 40.63 23.62
N SER A 426 24.31 39.90 23.71
CA SER A 426 24.44 38.54 23.24
C SER A 426 23.87 37.52 24.24
N TRP A 427 22.70 37.80 24.82
CA TRP A 427 22.04 36.99 25.86
C TRP A 427 21.62 35.59 25.37
N TRP A 428 21.47 35.40 24.06
CA TRP A 428 21.20 34.09 23.48
C TRP A 428 22.40 33.13 23.58
N LYS A 429 23.63 33.63 23.68
CA LYS A 429 24.84 32.79 23.79
C LYS A 429 24.93 32.04 25.12
N PRO A 430 24.75 32.68 26.30
CA PRO A 430 24.70 31.93 27.55
C PRO A 430 23.50 30.97 27.59
N VAL A 431 22.34 31.34 27.01
CA VAL A 431 21.19 30.43 26.90
C VAL A 431 21.51 29.20 26.04
N ALA A 432 22.18 29.39 24.90
CA ALA A 432 22.61 28.28 24.04
C ALA A 432 23.64 27.38 24.73
N ILE A 433 24.56 27.95 25.51
CA ILE A 433 25.55 27.18 26.29
C ILE A 433 24.86 26.35 27.37
N VAL A 434 23.90 26.93 28.10
CA VAL A 434 23.12 26.20 29.11
C VAL A 434 22.30 25.07 28.47
N ALA A 435 21.67 25.31 27.33
CA ALA A 435 20.93 24.29 26.60
C ALA A 435 21.85 23.16 26.10
N LEU A 436 23.03 23.49 25.58
CA LEU A 436 24.02 22.51 25.13
C LEU A 436 24.59 21.67 26.28
N CYS A 437 24.90 22.30 27.42
CA CYS A 437 25.32 21.61 28.63
C CYS A 437 24.21 20.70 29.17
N GLY A 438 22.95 21.15 29.11
CA GLY A 438 21.78 20.34 29.47
C GLY A 438 21.64 19.11 28.57
N TRP A 439 21.86 19.28 27.26
CA TRP A 439 21.83 18.19 26.26
C TRP A 439 22.98 17.18 26.46
N LEU A 440 24.18 17.67 26.76
CA LEU A 440 25.33 16.83 27.08
C LEU A 440 25.14 16.07 28.39
N LEU A 441 24.55 16.70 29.41
CA LEU A 441 24.22 16.03 30.68
C LEU A 441 23.13 14.97 30.50
N THR A 442 22.15 15.20 29.63
CA THR A 442 21.14 14.17 29.30
C THR A 442 21.73 13.03 28.49
N LEU A 443 22.62 13.30 27.53
CA LEU A 443 23.36 12.25 26.82
C LEU A 443 24.27 11.45 27.75
N LEU A 444 25.00 12.12 28.64
CA LEU A 444 25.85 11.48 29.65
C LEU A 444 25.01 10.64 30.61
N TYR A 445 23.86 11.14 31.05
CA TYR A 445 22.92 10.39 31.87
C TYR A 445 22.40 9.15 31.14
N LEU A 446 22.05 9.26 29.86
CA LEU A 446 21.64 8.11 29.03
C LEU A 446 22.79 7.12 28.81
N PHE A 447 24.03 7.59 28.71
CA PHE A 447 25.21 6.75 28.53
C PHE A 447 25.62 6.02 29.82
N VAL A 448 25.51 6.69 30.97
CA VAL A 448 25.79 6.12 32.30
C VAL A 448 24.65 5.20 32.77
N LYS A 449 23.40 5.47 32.35
CA LYS A 449 22.23 4.62 32.63
C LYS A 449 22.08 3.47 31.64
N ARG A 450 22.78 3.49 30.50
CA ARG A 450 23.03 2.31 29.66
C ARG A 450 23.99 1.38 30.41
N ARG A 451 23.43 0.58 31.32
CA ARG A 451 24.07 -0.65 31.77
C ARG A 451 24.41 -1.48 30.51
N PRO A 452 25.59 -2.12 30.44
CA PRO A 452 25.80 -3.12 29.40
C PRO A 452 24.77 -4.23 29.66
N HIS A 453 23.79 -4.35 28.78
CA HIS A 453 23.05 -5.59 28.68
C HIS A 453 24.06 -6.63 28.20
N ALA A 454 24.49 -7.47 29.14
CA ALA A 454 24.92 -8.81 28.83
C ALA A 454 23.90 -9.41 27.85
N LYS A 455 24.42 -10.14 26.87
CA LYS A 455 23.60 -10.98 26.00
C LYS A 455 22.76 -11.89 26.89
N ASP A 456 21.48 -11.61 26.99
CA ASP A 456 20.50 -12.53 27.54
C ASP A 456 19.76 -13.16 26.36
N ASP A 457 19.85 -14.48 26.34
CA ASP A 457 19.12 -15.38 25.48
C ASP A 457 17.64 -15.04 25.46
N ALA A 458 17.08 -14.94 24.26
CA ALA A 458 15.65 -14.92 24.05
C ALA A 458 15.07 -16.30 24.41
N GLN A 459 14.80 -16.52 25.70
CA GLN A 459 13.89 -17.55 26.16
C GLN A 459 12.46 -17.03 26.05
N THR A 460 11.67 -17.70 25.22
CA THR A 460 10.22 -17.59 25.09
C THR A 460 9.53 -17.75 26.45
N ALA A 461 9.07 -16.64 27.03
CA ALA A 461 8.03 -16.69 28.06
C ALA A 461 6.68 -17.05 27.41
N PRO A 462 5.80 -17.80 28.10
CA PRO A 462 4.51 -18.21 27.54
C PRO A 462 3.64 -17.00 27.20
N ALA A 463 2.96 -17.03 26.04
CA ALA A 463 2.12 -15.95 25.53
C ALA A 463 1.11 -15.40 26.57
N ASP A 464 0.66 -16.24 27.49
CA ASP A 464 -0.25 -15.91 28.60
C ASP A 464 0.30 -14.87 29.59
N GLN A 465 1.64 -14.81 29.80
CA GLN A 465 2.24 -13.80 30.67
C GLN A 465 2.26 -12.42 30.01
N ASN A 466 2.38 -12.36 28.68
CA ASN A 466 2.44 -11.12 27.91
C ASN A 466 1.05 -10.46 27.81
N LEU A 467 -0.02 -11.24 27.64
CA LEU A 467 -1.39 -10.70 27.53
C LEU A 467 -1.88 -10.07 28.85
N LYS A 468 -1.53 -10.67 30.00
CA LYS A 468 -1.85 -10.12 31.33
C LYS A 468 -1.15 -8.78 31.57
N ALA A 469 0.10 -8.64 31.13
CA ALA A 469 0.84 -7.39 31.21
C ALA A 469 0.22 -6.30 30.32
N ALA A 470 -0.17 -6.63 29.08
CA ALA A 470 -0.85 -5.69 28.19
C ALA A 470 -2.20 -5.23 28.73
N ARG A 471 -3.00 -6.15 29.31
CA ARG A 471 -4.26 -5.79 29.97
C ARG A 471 -4.04 -4.81 31.13
N LYS A 472 -3.00 -5.02 31.94
CA LYS A 472 -2.64 -4.10 33.03
C LYS A 472 -2.24 -2.73 32.50
N ALA A 473 -1.53 -2.68 31.38
CA ALA A 473 -1.15 -1.43 30.72
C ALA A 473 -2.38 -0.65 30.22
N VAL A 474 -3.36 -1.32 29.60
CA VAL A 474 -4.64 -0.70 29.20
C VAL A 474 -5.35 -0.10 30.42
N ARG A 475 -5.45 -0.87 31.52
CA ARG A 475 -6.06 -0.37 32.76
C ARG A 475 -5.36 0.88 33.29
N ALA A 476 -4.04 0.85 33.37
CA ALA A 476 -3.25 1.97 33.88
C ALA A 476 -3.42 3.22 33.00
N ALA A 477 -3.24 3.08 31.68
CA ALA A 477 -3.28 4.19 30.74
C ALA A 477 -4.66 4.85 30.70
N CYS A 478 -5.73 4.07 30.58
CA CYS A 478 -7.08 4.63 30.50
C CYS A 478 -7.56 5.19 31.86
N SER A 479 -7.11 4.63 32.99
CA SER A 479 -7.38 5.22 34.32
C SER A 479 -6.64 6.53 34.59
N SER A 480 -5.52 6.76 33.91
CA SER A 480 -4.70 7.97 34.07
C SER A 480 -5.19 9.17 33.24
N GLY A 481 -6.17 8.98 32.36
CA GLY A 481 -6.67 10.02 31.46
C GLY A 481 -5.70 10.40 30.32
N ASP A 482 -4.62 9.64 30.12
CA ASP A 482 -3.72 9.81 28.98
C ASP A 482 -4.32 9.15 27.72
N ALA A 483 -4.96 9.95 26.87
CA ALA A 483 -5.60 9.47 25.64
C ALA A 483 -4.60 8.77 24.70
N LYS A 484 -3.41 9.36 24.50
CA LYS A 484 -2.40 8.79 23.59
C LYS A 484 -1.77 7.53 24.18
N GLY A 485 -1.53 7.51 25.50
CA GLY A 485 -1.11 6.32 26.21
C GLY A 485 -2.14 5.20 26.16
N CYS A 486 -3.44 5.52 26.28
CA CYS A 486 -4.54 4.54 26.21
C CYS A 486 -4.63 3.93 24.80
N GLU A 487 -4.51 4.72 23.72
CA GLU A 487 -4.43 4.21 22.34
C GLU A 487 -3.26 3.25 22.14
N GLN A 488 -2.05 3.63 22.56
CA GLN A 488 -0.86 2.77 22.44
C GLN A 488 -1.01 1.46 23.23
N ALA A 489 -1.57 1.53 24.44
CA ALA A 489 -1.84 0.36 25.25
C ALA A 489 -2.84 -0.58 24.57
N LEU A 490 -3.91 -0.05 23.98
CA LEU A 490 -4.90 -0.83 23.23
C LEU A 490 -4.29 -1.48 21.99
N LEU A 491 -3.45 -0.77 21.23
CA LEU A 491 -2.73 -1.32 20.08
C LEU A 491 -1.77 -2.45 20.48
N SER A 492 -1.06 -2.27 21.60
CA SER A 492 -0.19 -3.33 22.14
C SER A 492 -0.98 -4.57 22.55
N PHE A 493 -2.16 -4.38 23.17
CA PHE A 493 -3.05 -5.47 23.54
C PHE A 493 -3.60 -6.19 22.31
N VAL A 494 -4.00 -5.46 21.27
CA VAL A 494 -4.45 -6.05 20.00
C VAL A 494 -3.34 -6.86 19.34
N THR A 495 -2.11 -6.34 19.28
CA THR A 495 -0.98 -7.04 18.66
C THR A 495 -0.67 -8.36 19.38
N MET A 496 -0.91 -8.42 20.69
CA MET A 496 -0.74 -9.66 21.47
C MET A 496 -1.92 -10.63 21.35
N ARG A 497 -3.16 -10.12 21.28
CA ARG A 497 -4.38 -10.97 21.21
C ARG A 497 -4.70 -11.43 19.79
N TRP A 498 -4.38 -10.60 18.79
CA TRP A 498 -4.58 -10.82 17.36
C TRP A 498 -3.33 -10.34 16.57
N PRO A 499 -2.27 -11.16 16.51
CA PRO A 499 -1.02 -10.79 15.83
C PRO A 499 -1.20 -10.42 14.34
N ASP A 500 -2.20 -11.02 13.68
CA ASP A 500 -2.48 -10.81 12.25
C ASP A 500 -3.25 -9.49 11.96
N ALA A 501 -3.62 -8.71 12.98
CA ALA A 501 -4.48 -7.54 12.83
C ALA A 501 -3.78 -6.24 12.37
N GLY A 502 -2.49 -6.31 12.02
CA GLY A 502 -1.75 -5.23 11.35
C GLY A 502 -1.63 -3.93 12.17
N GLY A 503 -1.70 -3.99 13.50
CA GLY A 503 -1.53 -2.81 14.36
C GLY A 503 -2.69 -1.80 14.28
N SER A 504 -3.93 -2.27 14.11
CA SER A 504 -5.13 -1.42 14.11
C SER A 504 -6.06 -1.72 15.30
N LEU A 505 -6.89 -0.77 15.73
CA LEU A 505 -7.91 -1.01 16.78
C LEU A 505 -9.17 -1.71 16.25
N THR A 506 -9.19 -2.07 14.96
CA THR A 506 -10.31 -2.75 14.28
C THR A 506 -10.79 -4.02 15.00
N PRO A 507 -9.91 -4.91 15.52
CA PRO A 507 -10.37 -6.11 16.24
C PRO A 507 -11.17 -5.78 17.50
N LEU A 508 -10.81 -4.71 18.23
CA LEU A 508 -11.56 -4.32 19.42
C LEU A 508 -12.96 -3.82 19.06
N ARG A 509 -13.12 -3.15 17.92
CA ARG A 509 -14.45 -2.74 17.41
C ARG A 509 -15.27 -3.94 16.97
N ARG A 510 -14.62 -4.95 16.38
CA ARG A 510 -15.28 -6.15 15.85
C ARG A 510 -15.69 -7.14 16.92
N TYR A 511 -14.83 -7.36 17.92
CA TYR A 511 -15.02 -8.39 18.94
C TYR A 511 -15.43 -7.83 20.31
N GLY A 512 -15.27 -6.53 20.54
CA GLY A 512 -15.52 -5.89 21.84
C GLY A 512 -16.94 -5.37 22.08
N GLY A 513 -17.83 -5.52 21.11
CA GLY A 513 -19.21 -5.05 21.18
C GLY A 513 -19.38 -3.54 21.00
N ASP A 514 -20.63 -3.11 20.86
CA ASP A 514 -20.98 -1.74 20.48
C ASP A 514 -20.51 -0.68 21.48
N ALA A 515 -20.52 -1.01 22.78
CA ALA A 515 -20.09 -0.10 23.84
C ALA A 515 -18.59 0.22 23.72
N LEU A 516 -17.75 -0.79 23.50
CA LEU A 516 -16.31 -0.58 23.32
C LEU A 516 -16.02 0.11 21.97
N ALA A 517 -16.73 -0.25 20.91
CA ALA A 517 -16.56 0.37 19.61
C ALA A 517 -16.84 1.89 19.63
N ARG A 518 -17.88 2.32 20.36
CA ARG A 518 -18.18 3.75 20.58
C ARG A 518 -17.04 4.45 21.32
N GLN A 519 -16.58 3.88 22.43
CA GLN A 519 -15.51 4.47 23.23
C GLN A 519 -14.17 4.59 22.48
N ILE A 520 -13.86 3.63 21.59
CA ILE A 520 -12.69 3.72 20.70
C ILE A 520 -12.88 4.83 19.66
N THR A 521 -14.10 5.03 19.17
CA THR A 521 -14.41 6.13 18.24
C THR A 521 -14.27 7.49 18.94
N ASP A 522 -14.75 7.61 20.17
CA ASP A 522 -14.62 8.83 20.97
C ASP A 522 -13.15 9.16 21.28
N LEU A 523 -12.33 8.13 21.56
CA LEU A 523 -10.88 8.26 21.74
C LEU A 523 -10.19 8.78 20.47
N GLU A 524 -10.45 8.16 19.32
CA GLU A 524 -9.85 8.58 18.05
C GLU A 524 -10.31 9.98 17.63
N GLN A 525 -11.58 10.32 17.87
CA GLN A 525 -12.05 11.69 17.64
C GLN A 525 -11.34 12.69 18.56
N HIS A 526 -11.10 12.35 19.81
CA HIS A 526 -10.37 13.22 20.73
C HIS A 526 -8.92 13.43 20.30
N LEU A 527 -8.27 12.40 19.75
CA LEU A 527 -6.87 12.44 19.31
C LEU A 527 -6.67 13.07 17.93
N TYR A 528 -7.63 12.89 17.01
CA TYR A 528 -7.42 13.15 15.58
C TYR A 528 -8.46 14.08 14.93
N ALA A 529 -9.59 14.38 15.57
CA ALA A 529 -10.57 15.31 15.00
C ALA A 529 -10.17 16.77 15.28
N SER A 530 -10.59 17.67 14.38
CA SER A 530 -10.36 19.12 14.50
C SER A 530 -11.20 19.81 15.58
N SER A 531 -12.16 19.10 16.20
CA SER A 531 -13.03 19.59 17.26
C SER A 531 -12.86 18.75 18.52
N ALA A 532 -12.63 19.39 19.66
CA ALA A 532 -12.44 18.70 20.94
C ALA A 532 -13.71 17.94 21.36
N SER A 533 -13.63 16.60 21.40
CA SER A 533 -14.61 15.74 22.07
C SER A 533 -14.23 15.55 23.54
N ALA A 534 -15.23 15.43 24.40
CA ALA A 534 -15.02 15.12 25.82
C ALA A 534 -14.80 13.61 25.98
N TRP A 535 -13.54 13.16 25.86
CA TRP A 535 -13.16 11.77 26.12
C TRP A 535 -12.85 11.54 27.60
N GLN A 536 -13.30 10.41 28.14
CA GLN A 536 -13.04 9.98 29.51
C GLN A 536 -12.51 8.55 29.52
N GLY A 537 -11.26 8.36 29.94
CA GLY A 537 -10.63 7.04 29.93
C GLY A 537 -11.27 6.01 30.87
N THR A 538 -12.04 6.44 31.87
CA THR A 538 -12.83 5.55 32.74
C THR A 538 -13.97 4.86 31.99
N ASP A 539 -14.62 5.56 31.06
CA ASP A 539 -15.74 5.02 30.29
C ASP A 539 -15.26 3.97 29.27
N LEU A 540 -14.12 4.25 28.63
CA LEU A 540 -13.44 3.29 27.77
C LEU A 540 -12.99 2.06 28.57
N LEU A 541 -12.39 2.26 29.74
CA LEU A 541 -11.97 1.15 30.59
C LEU A 541 -13.15 0.28 31.02
N ALA A 542 -14.28 0.89 31.40
CA ALA A 542 -15.49 0.15 31.75
C ALA A 542 -16.02 -0.67 30.56
N ALA A 543 -16.06 -0.09 29.36
CA ALA A 543 -16.46 -0.82 28.16
C ALA A 543 -15.49 -1.97 27.80
N PHE A 544 -14.18 -1.75 27.99
CA PHE A 544 -13.15 -2.77 27.77
C PHE A 544 -13.29 -3.94 28.76
N GLU A 545 -13.59 -3.67 30.02
CA GLU A 545 -13.83 -4.68 31.05
C GLU A 545 -15.19 -5.39 30.90
N GLN A 546 -16.20 -4.76 30.29
CA GLN A 546 -17.48 -5.41 30.01
C GLN A 546 -17.43 -6.32 28.77
N SER A 547 -16.56 -6.01 27.80
CA SER A 547 -16.49 -6.72 26.53
C SER A 547 -15.98 -8.17 26.61
N GLN A 548 -15.41 -8.60 27.75
CA GLN A 548 -14.82 -9.92 27.98
C GLN A 548 -13.72 -10.36 26.98
N ILE A 549 -13.34 -9.54 26.00
CA ILE A 549 -12.27 -9.84 25.02
C ILE A 549 -10.88 -10.03 25.64
N HIS A 550 -10.76 -9.63 26.91
CA HIS A 550 -9.55 -9.70 27.72
C HIS A 550 -9.49 -10.96 28.60
N THR A 551 -10.47 -11.85 28.54
CA THR A 551 -10.47 -13.12 29.28
C THR A 551 -9.97 -14.27 28.40
N ASP A 552 -9.15 -15.16 28.97
CA ASP A 552 -8.64 -16.35 28.28
C ASP A 552 -9.79 -17.33 27.98
N ASP A 553 -9.78 -17.95 26.80
CA ASP A 553 -10.83 -18.78 26.19
C ASP A 553 -11.28 -20.04 27.00
N LYS A 554 -10.83 -20.22 28.24
CA LYS A 554 -11.24 -21.33 29.11
C LYS A 554 -12.54 -21.10 29.89
N GLN A 555 -13.11 -19.90 29.91
CA GLN A 555 -14.34 -19.61 30.67
C GLN A 555 -15.58 -19.21 29.83
N SER A 556 -15.45 -19.00 28.52
CA SER A 556 -16.61 -18.65 27.67
C SER A 556 -17.50 -19.86 27.30
N ALA A 557 -17.12 -21.09 27.64
CA ALA A 557 -17.95 -22.29 27.46
C ALA A 557 -19.10 -22.41 28.49
N ALA A 558 -19.16 -21.55 29.52
CA ALA A 558 -20.19 -21.63 30.57
C ALA A 558 -21.30 -20.57 30.45
N GLY A 559 -21.26 -19.68 29.44
CA GLY A 559 -22.20 -18.54 29.32
C GLY A 559 -23.11 -18.56 28.10
N ALA A 560 -22.94 -19.48 27.15
CA ALA A 560 -23.81 -19.60 25.99
C ALA A 560 -25.06 -20.41 26.37
N LYS A 561 -26.13 -19.66 26.69
CA LYS A 561 -27.54 -20.04 26.72
C LYS A 561 -27.80 -21.32 25.89
N ALA A 562 -28.12 -22.40 26.60
CA ALA A 562 -28.60 -23.64 26.02
C ALA A 562 -29.78 -23.36 25.08
N LEU A 563 -29.65 -23.80 23.83
CA LEU A 563 -30.80 -23.94 22.93
C LEU A 563 -31.69 -25.09 23.48
N PRO A 564 -33.02 -24.97 23.44
CA PRO A 564 -33.91 -26.02 23.93
C PRO A 564 -33.77 -27.28 23.07
N GLY A 565 -33.68 -28.44 23.72
CA GLY A 565 -33.62 -29.74 23.07
C GLY A 565 -34.88 -30.02 22.23
N LEU A 566 -34.68 -30.55 21.02
CA LEU A 566 -35.71 -30.77 20.01
C LEU A 566 -36.39 -32.15 20.10
N TYR A 567 -36.37 -32.80 21.26
CA TYR A 567 -37.12 -34.04 21.52
C TYR A 567 -37.77 -34.03 22.90
N PRO A 568 -39.05 -34.43 23.04
CA PRO A 568 -39.65 -34.74 24.33
C PRO A 568 -39.17 -36.11 24.82
N ASP A 569 -39.03 -36.24 26.14
CA ASP A 569 -38.53 -37.43 26.82
C ASP A 569 -39.39 -38.69 26.54
N GLN A 570 -38.71 -39.76 26.11
CA GLN A 570 -39.12 -41.17 26.26
C GLN A 570 -37.88 -42.00 26.61
#